data_AF-M5C3S2-F1
#
_entry.id   AF-M5C3S2-F1
#
_cell.length_a   1.000
_cell.length_b   1.000
_cell.length_c   1.000
_cell.angle_alpha   90.00
_cell.angle_beta   90.00
_cell.angle_gamma   90.00
#
_symmetry.space_group_name_H-M   'P 1'
#
loop_
_entity.id
_entity.type
_entity.pdbx_description
1 polymer ?
#
loop_
_entity_poly.entity_id
_entity_poly.type
_entity_poly.pdbx_seq_one_letter_code
_entity_poly.pdbx_strand_id
1 'polypeptide(L)'
;MHRIYTASGLYSPAEKKSLASAITELYNPVVPAFYVNVFFIDLPDDSFYIGGEINKKFARFNVQHLARSFPDKESKLHFMQAYEKVLKPFTADKGLDWEVNVDEADQLLWHMNGMSPPAPDSEGEQLYLKLNKVVPFEGPAFKDLD
;
A
#
# COMPACT_ATOMS: atom_id res chain seq x y z
N MET A 1 -2.20 0.54 2.91
CA MET A 1 -2.21 -0.94 2.95
C MET A 1 -2.34 -1.47 1.53
N HIS A 2 -1.66 -2.56 1.21
CA HIS A 2 -1.73 -3.26 -0.08
C HIS A 2 -2.14 -4.70 0.17
N ARG A 3 -3.19 -5.17 -0.51
CA ARG A 3 -3.59 -6.57 -0.59
C ARG A 3 -3.37 -7.03 -2.02
N ILE A 4 -2.49 -8.01 -2.19
CA ILE A 4 -2.08 -8.53 -3.49
C ILE A 4 -2.63 -9.94 -3.60
N TYR A 5 -3.67 -10.12 -4.41
CA TYR A 5 -4.29 -11.42 -4.66
C TYR A 5 -3.70 -12.03 -5.91
N THR A 6 -3.30 -13.30 -5.82
CA THR A 6 -2.72 -14.05 -6.92
C THR A 6 -3.19 -15.49 -6.89
N ALA A 7 -3.06 -16.19 -8.02
CA ALA A 7 -3.00 -17.65 -7.96
C ALA A 7 -1.83 -18.11 -7.08
N SER A 8 -1.99 -19.28 -6.47
CA SER A 8 -1.00 -19.85 -5.56
C SER A 8 0.35 -20.07 -6.24
N GLY A 9 1.43 -19.61 -5.60
CA GLY A 9 2.79 -19.78 -6.12
C GLY A 9 3.20 -18.80 -7.23
N LEU A 10 2.40 -17.77 -7.53
CA LEU A 10 2.77 -16.77 -8.56
C LEU A 10 4.08 -16.04 -8.25
N TYR A 11 4.28 -15.66 -6.98
CA TYR A 11 5.50 -15.00 -6.50
C TYR A 11 6.22 -15.88 -5.48
N SER A 12 7.53 -16.04 -5.66
CA SER A 12 8.41 -16.64 -4.66
C SER A 12 8.53 -15.74 -3.40
N PRO A 13 8.96 -16.28 -2.25
CA PRO A 13 9.19 -15.46 -1.05
C PRO A 13 10.17 -14.30 -1.28
N ALA A 14 11.18 -14.50 -2.12
CA ALA A 14 12.15 -13.46 -2.47
C ALA A 14 11.49 -12.34 -3.30
N GLU A 15 10.66 -12.69 -4.28
CA GLU A 15 9.92 -11.70 -5.07
C GLU A 15 8.90 -10.95 -4.21
N LYS A 16 8.19 -11.65 -3.32
CA LYS A 16 7.27 -11.02 -2.35
C LYS A 16 7.99 -9.96 -1.50
N LYS A 17 9.18 -10.29 -1.00
CA LYS A 17 10.02 -9.34 -0.24
C LYS A 17 10.46 -8.16 -1.11
N SER A 18 10.97 -8.41 -2.32
CA SER A 18 11.45 -7.36 -3.22
C SER A 18 10.32 -6.41 -3.66
N LEU A 19 9.14 -6.94 -3.97
CA LEU A 19 7.97 -6.14 -4.33
C LEU A 19 7.47 -5.32 -3.14
N ALA A 20 7.39 -5.92 -1.94
CA ALA A 20 7.03 -5.19 -0.73
C ALA A 20 8.01 -4.04 -0.46
N SER A 21 9.32 -4.29 -0.55
CA SER A 21 10.34 -3.24 -0.40
C SER A 21 10.21 -2.13 -1.44
N ALA A 22 9.98 -2.47 -2.71
CA ALA A 22 9.85 -1.49 -3.78
C ALA A 22 8.59 -0.61 -3.61
N ILE A 23 7.48 -1.21 -3.18
CA ILE A 23 6.26 -0.48 -2.81
C ILE A 23 6.55 0.44 -1.62
N THR A 24 7.20 -0.04 -0.56
CA THR A 24 7.53 0.78 0.61
C THR A 24 8.41 1.99 0.26
N GLU A 25 9.40 1.81 -0.62
CA GLU A 25 10.28 2.90 -1.04
C GLU A 25 9.52 4.02 -1.79
N LEU A 26 8.46 3.70 -2.53
CA LEU A 26 7.63 4.70 -3.21
C LEU A 26 7.03 5.74 -2.25
N TYR A 27 6.74 5.33 -1.02
CA TYR A 27 6.15 6.19 0.00
C TYR A 27 7.21 6.88 0.89
N ASN A 28 8.48 6.54 0.73
CA ASN A 28 9.58 7.11 1.50
C ASN A 28 10.11 8.40 0.81
N PRO A 29 10.42 9.48 1.54
CA PRO A 29 10.21 9.73 2.97
C PRO A 29 8.86 10.43 3.28
N VAL A 30 7.86 10.30 2.41
CA VAL A 30 6.56 11.00 2.54
C VAL A 30 5.80 10.54 3.79
N VAL A 31 5.84 9.25 4.11
CA VAL A 31 5.24 8.68 5.33
C VAL A 31 6.18 7.67 6.00
N PRO A 32 6.04 7.40 7.32
CA PRO A 32 6.80 6.37 8.01
C PRO A 32 6.73 5.02 7.28
N ALA A 33 7.87 4.37 7.04
CA ALA A 33 7.92 3.14 6.26
C ALA A 33 7.02 2.03 6.83
N PHE A 34 6.88 1.96 8.16
CA PHE A 34 5.98 1.01 8.82
C PHE A 34 4.47 1.27 8.58
N TYR A 35 4.07 2.39 7.96
CA TYR A 35 2.68 2.58 7.49
C TYR A 35 2.38 1.72 6.25
N VAL A 36 3.42 1.31 5.52
CA VAL A 36 3.28 0.56 4.28
C VAL A 36 3.18 -0.94 4.56
N ASN A 37 1.96 -1.39 4.80
CA ASN A 37 1.66 -2.82 4.92
C ASN A 37 1.40 -3.44 3.54
N VAL A 38 2.08 -4.55 3.22
CA VAL A 38 1.88 -5.33 1.98
C VAL A 38 1.58 -6.78 2.34
N PHE A 39 0.38 -7.24 2.02
CA PHE A 39 -0.08 -8.60 2.27
C PHE A 39 -0.26 -9.35 0.95
N PHE A 40 0.36 -10.53 0.86
CA PHE A 40 0.20 -11.45 -0.26
C PHE A 40 -0.85 -12.50 0.10
N ILE A 41 -1.89 -12.60 -0.72
CA ILE A 41 -3.02 -13.49 -0.52
C ILE A 41 -3.06 -14.45 -1.71
N ASP A 42 -2.41 -15.59 -1.52
CA ASP A 42 -2.36 -16.67 -2.49
C ASP A 42 -3.68 -17.45 -2.41
N LEU A 43 -4.47 -17.40 -3.48
CA LEU A 43 -5.74 -18.12 -3.58
C LEU A 43 -5.52 -19.44 -4.33
N PRO A 44 -6.23 -20.52 -3.95
CA PRO A 44 -6.24 -21.75 -4.73
C PRO A 44 -6.90 -21.50 -6.11
N ASP A 45 -6.57 -22.34 -7.08
CA ASP A 45 -6.99 -22.15 -8.48
C ASP A 45 -8.52 -22.09 -8.65
N ASP A 46 -9.27 -22.82 -7.82
CA ASP A 46 -10.74 -22.87 -7.81
C ASP A 46 -11.40 -21.71 -7.06
N SER A 47 -10.62 -20.69 -6.69
CA SER A 47 -11.07 -19.47 -6.02
C SER A 47 -10.54 -18.19 -6.68
N PHE A 48 -9.93 -18.30 -7.86
CA PHE A 48 -9.29 -17.19 -8.57
C PHE A 48 -9.71 -17.13 -10.04
N TYR A 49 -10.87 -16.49 -10.28
CA TYR A 49 -11.48 -16.37 -11.60
C TYR A 49 -11.42 -14.94 -12.13
N ILE A 50 -10.98 -14.78 -13.37
CA ILE A 50 -10.96 -13.51 -14.10
C ILE A 50 -11.87 -13.68 -15.32
N GLY A 51 -12.96 -12.91 -15.37
CA GLY A 51 -13.97 -13.06 -16.43
C GLY A 51 -14.67 -14.43 -16.46
N GLY A 52 -14.69 -15.16 -15.34
CA GLY A 52 -15.27 -16.51 -15.24
C GLY A 52 -14.29 -17.65 -15.53
N GLU A 53 -13.05 -17.35 -15.91
CA GLU A 53 -12.03 -18.35 -16.25
C GLU A 53 -10.86 -18.34 -15.26
N ILE A 54 -10.17 -19.47 -15.12
CA ILE A 54 -8.94 -19.55 -14.30
C ILE A 54 -7.80 -18.84 -15.05
N ASN A 55 -7.21 -17.82 -14.42
CA ASN A 55 -6.00 -17.16 -14.94
C ASN A 55 -4.87 -17.20 -13.90
N LYS A 56 -3.94 -18.14 -14.07
CA LYS A 56 -2.77 -18.30 -13.19
C LYS A 56 -1.68 -17.25 -13.38
N LYS A 57 -1.82 -16.38 -14.39
CA LYS A 57 -0.88 -15.31 -14.73
C LYS A 57 -1.51 -13.93 -14.54
N PHE A 58 -2.37 -13.80 -13.53
CA PHE A 58 -3.00 -12.53 -13.16
C PHE A 58 -2.65 -12.13 -11.73
N ALA A 59 -2.41 -10.84 -11.50
CA ALA A 59 -2.21 -10.25 -10.17
C ALA A 59 -3.20 -9.10 -9.90
N ARG A 60 -3.95 -9.18 -8.79
CA ARG A 60 -4.87 -8.11 -8.36
C ARG A 60 -4.28 -7.31 -7.21
N PHE A 61 -4.06 -6.02 -7.41
CA PHE A 61 -3.55 -5.10 -6.39
C PHE A 61 -4.68 -4.22 -5.87
N ASN A 62 -5.15 -4.50 -4.65
CA ASN A 62 -6.09 -3.62 -3.95
C ASN A 62 -5.34 -2.78 -2.92
N VAL A 63 -5.35 -1.46 -3.13
CA VAL A 63 -4.61 -0.50 -2.31
C VAL A 63 -5.59 0.37 -1.54
N GLN A 64 -5.30 0.59 -0.27
CA GLN A 64 -6.05 1.51 0.58
C GLN A 64 -5.10 2.55 1.17
N HIS A 65 -5.39 3.84 0.94
CA HIS A 65 -4.68 4.97 1.51
C HIS A 65 -5.45 5.53 2.71
N LEU A 66 -4.72 5.82 3.78
CA LEU A 66 -5.23 6.41 5.01
C LEU A 66 -4.41 7.65 5.35
N ALA A 67 -3.08 7.53 5.48
CA ALA A 67 -2.21 8.60 5.96
C ALA A 67 -2.16 9.88 5.09
N ARG A 68 -2.55 9.81 3.82
CA ARG A 68 -2.62 10.94 2.89
C ARG A 68 -3.78 10.73 1.93
N SER A 69 -4.31 11.84 1.44
CA SER A 69 -5.28 11.88 0.35
C SER A 69 -4.73 12.70 -0.82
N PHE A 70 -5.20 12.41 -2.03
CA PHE A 70 -4.80 13.15 -3.21
C PHE A 70 -5.60 14.45 -3.33
N PRO A 71 -4.93 15.62 -3.38
CA PRO A 71 -5.62 16.91 -3.41
C PRO A 71 -6.33 17.20 -4.74
N ASP A 72 -5.91 16.55 -5.83
CA ASP A 72 -6.41 16.86 -7.17
C ASP A 72 -6.24 15.67 -8.15
N LYS A 73 -6.68 15.87 -9.39
CA LYS A 73 -6.54 14.87 -10.46
C LYS A 73 -5.08 14.59 -10.82
N GLU A 74 -4.22 15.62 -10.86
CA GLU A 74 -2.85 15.50 -11.34
C GLU A 74 -2.00 14.66 -10.39
N SER A 75 -2.15 14.87 -9.08
CA SER A 75 -1.52 14.06 -8.04
C SER A 75 -1.95 12.59 -8.11
N LYS A 76 -3.23 12.29 -8.39
CA LYS A 76 -3.71 10.91 -8.63
C LYS A 76 -3.02 10.26 -9.83
N LEU A 77 -2.96 10.98 -10.96
CA LEU A 77 -2.33 10.48 -12.18
C LEU A 77 -0.82 10.28 -12.00
N HIS A 78 -0.15 11.22 -11.34
CA HIS A 78 1.27 11.12 -11.05
C HIS A 78 1.59 9.94 -10.15
N PHE A 79 0.80 9.73 -9.09
CA PHE A 79 0.94 8.56 -8.23
C PHE A 79 0.78 7.26 -9.02
N MET A 80 -0.27 7.14 -9.83
CA MET A 80 -0.49 5.91 -10.62
C MET A 80 0.66 5.65 -11.60
N GLN A 81 1.22 6.68 -12.23
CA GLN A 81 2.41 6.51 -13.09
C GLN A 81 3.63 6.01 -12.31
N ALA A 82 3.87 6.53 -11.11
CA ALA A 82 4.98 6.09 -10.27
C ALA A 82 4.75 4.67 -9.73
N TYR A 83 3.52 4.36 -9.31
CA TYR A 83 3.12 3.06 -8.80
C TYR A 83 3.25 1.98 -9.89
N GLU A 84 2.76 2.21 -11.10
CA GLU A 84 2.91 1.28 -12.22
C GLU A 84 4.38 1.03 -12.59
N LYS A 85 5.25 2.04 -12.50
CA LYS A 85 6.70 1.86 -12.69
C LYS A 85 7.31 0.92 -11.65
N VAL A 86 6.86 1.02 -10.39
CA VAL A 86 7.28 0.13 -9.29
C VAL A 86 6.79 -1.30 -9.53
N LEU A 87 5.56 -1.47 -10.03
CA LEU A 87 4.98 -2.79 -10.29
C LEU A 87 5.54 -3.47 -11.54
N LYS A 88 6.02 -2.71 -12.53
CA LYS A 88 6.43 -3.21 -13.85
C LYS A 88 7.36 -4.45 -13.80
N PRO A 89 8.42 -4.51 -12.96
CA PRO A 89 9.29 -5.69 -12.86
C PRO A 89 8.58 -6.96 -12.35
N PHE A 90 7.46 -6.80 -11.65
CA PHE A 90 6.68 -7.87 -11.03
C PHE A 90 5.38 -8.18 -11.77
N THR A 91 5.07 -7.45 -12.83
CA THR A 91 3.82 -7.55 -13.60
C THR A 91 4.15 -7.68 -15.09
N ALA A 92 4.23 -6.58 -15.83
CA ALA A 92 4.49 -6.55 -17.27
C ALA A 92 5.76 -7.32 -17.66
N ASP A 93 6.87 -7.14 -16.94
CA ASP A 93 8.14 -7.81 -17.25
C ASP A 93 8.12 -9.31 -16.95
N LYS A 94 7.13 -9.77 -16.18
CA LYS A 94 6.83 -11.20 -15.96
C LYS A 94 5.77 -11.74 -16.92
N GLY A 95 5.24 -10.92 -17.82
CA GLY A 95 4.17 -11.28 -18.74
C GLY A 95 2.86 -11.63 -18.03
N LEU A 96 2.55 -10.91 -16.95
CA LEU A 96 1.28 -11.05 -16.24
C LEU A 96 0.23 -10.08 -16.80
N ASP A 97 -1.03 -10.47 -16.67
CA ASP A 97 -2.14 -9.51 -16.61
C ASP A 97 -2.22 -8.96 -15.19
N TRP A 98 -2.60 -7.70 -15.00
CA TRP A 98 -2.80 -7.15 -13.66
C TRP A 98 -3.84 -6.04 -13.64
N GLU A 99 -4.38 -5.82 -12.44
CA GLU A 99 -5.30 -4.71 -12.18
C GLU A 99 -4.97 -4.07 -10.83
N VAL A 100 -4.97 -2.73 -10.81
CA VAL A 100 -4.75 -1.92 -9.62
C VAL A 100 -5.97 -1.06 -9.36
N ASN A 101 -6.41 -0.99 -8.10
CA ASN A 101 -7.25 0.09 -7.63
C ASN A 101 -6.69 0.68 -6.33
N VAL A 102 -6.97 1.96 -6.10
CA VAL A 102 -6.63 2.69 -4.89
C VAL A 102 -7.90 3.32 -4.32
N ASP A 103 -8.22 2.98 -3.08
CA ASP A 103 -9.33 3.54 -2.33
C ASP A 103 -8.77 4.44 -1.21
N GLU A 104 -9.38 5.61 -0.99
CA GLU A 104 -9.07 6.52 0.12
C GLU A 104 -10.07 6.28 1.24
N ALA A 105 -9.59 5.98 2.46
CA ALA A 105 -10.43 5.64 3.61
C ALA A 105 -10.38 6.70 4.71
N ASP A 106 -11.39 6.68 5.59
CA ASP A 106 -11.52 7.65 6.69
C ASP A 106 -10.41 7.47 7.73
N GLN A 107 -9.62 8.53 7.90
CA GLN A 107 -8.51 8.62 8.85
C GLN A 107 -8.95 8.61 10.32
N LEU A 108 -10.17 9.06 10.62
CA LEU A 108 -10.72 9.07 11.98
C LEU A 108 -11.00 7.67 12.51
N LEU A 109 -11.16 6.68 11.62
CA LEU A 109 -11.36 5.28 11.96
C LEU A 109 -10.06 4.46 11.94
N TRP A 110 -8.91 5.13 11.81
CA TRP A 110 -7.60 4.48 11.80
C TRP A 110 -6.87 4.69 13.12
N HIS A 111 -6.47 3.58 13.75
CA HIS A 111 -5.64 3.57 14.95
C HIS A 111 -4.43 2.64 14.77
N MET A 112 -3.33 2.97 15.42
CA MET A 112 -2.16 2.11 15.55
C MET A 112 -1.80 1.93 17.02
N ASN A 113 -1.69 0.68 17.47
CA ASN A 113 -1.54 0.34 18.89
C ASN A 113 -2.56 1.07 19.79
N GLY A 114 -3.80 1.21 19.31
CA GLY A 114 -4.89 1.89 20.03
C GLY A 114 -4.86 3.43 19.95
N MET A 115 -3.88 4.05 19.31
CA MET A 115 -3.75 5.52 19.24
C MET A 115 -4.14 6.04 17.85
N SER A 116 -4.80 7.19 17.81
CA SER A 116 -4.92 7.95 16.57
C SER A 116 -3.53 8.41 16.12
N PRO A 117 -3.13 8.20 14.85
CA PRO A 117 -1.79 8.56 14.39
C PRO A 117 -1.54 10.08 14.43
N PRO A 118 -0.27 10.52 14.48
CA PRO A 118 0.06 11.93 14.38
C PRO A 118 -0.52 12.56 13.12
N ALA A 119 -0.92 13.83 13.19
CA ALA A 119 -1.37 14.59 12.04
C ALA A 119 -0.26 14.66 10.98
N PRO A 120 -0.62 14.77 9.67
CA PRO A 120 0.33 14.98 8.59
C PRO A 120 1.30 16.13 8.89
N ASP A 121 2.57 15.90 8.60
CA ASP A 121 3.66 16.88 8.66
C ASP A 121 3.92 17.47 10.07
N SER A 122 3.33 16.85 11.11
CA SER A 122 3.53 17.23 12.52
C SER A 122 4.85 16.69 13.09
N GLU A 123 5.30 17.25 14.22
CA GLU A 123 6.46 16.74 14.96
C GLU A 123 6.30 15.26 15.38
N GLY A 124 5.08 14.84 15.70
CA GLY A 124 4.77 13.45 16.00
C GLY A 124 4.98 12.53 14.80
N GLU A 125 4.63 12.95 13.58
CA GLU A 125 4.90 12.17 12.37
C GLU A 125 6.39 12.13 12.04
N GLN A 126 7.11 13.25 12.23
CA GLN A 126 8.57 13.28 12.08
C GLN A 126 9.27 12.34 13.07
N LEU A 127 8.77 12.24 14.32
CA LEU A 127 9.24 11.26 15.28
C LEU A 127 9.01 9.82 14.78
N TYR A 128 7.84 9.55 14.19
CA TYR A 128 7.51 8.23 13.64
C TYR A 128 8.37 7.89 12.42
N LEU A 129 8.62 8.84 11.52
CA LEU A 129 9.54 8.71 10.38
C LEU A 129 10.95 8.33 10.87
N LYS A 130 11.46 9.06 11.87
CA LYS A 130 12.80 8.83 12.42
C LYS A 130 12.95 7.49 13.12
N LEU A 131 11.96 7.10 13.93
CA LEU A 131 12.04 5.88 14.75
C LEU A 131 11.52 4.64 14.02
N ASN A 132 10.78 4.82 12.93
CA ASN A 132 10.11 3.79 12.16
C ASN A 132 9.28 2.81 13.04
N LYS A 133 8.55 3.37 14.02
CA LYS A 133 7.67 2.61 14.91
C LYS A 133 6.63 3.52 15.56
N VAL A 134 5.52 2.92 15.99
CA VAL A 134 4.51 3.58 16.81
C VAL A 134 5.06 3.82 18.21
N VAL A 135 5.08 5.07 18.65
CA VAL A 135 5.42 5.48 20.03
C VAL A 135 4.41 6.52 20.53
N PRO A 136 4.24 6.69 21.85
CA PRO A 136 3.58 7.88 22.36
C PRO A 136 4.25 9.15 21.83
N PHE A 137 3.46 10.18 21.52
CA PHE A 137 3.93 11.46 21.00
C PHE A 137 3.08 12.61 21.57
N GLU A 138 3.62 13.83 21.49
CA GLU A 138 2.90 15.06 21.82
C GLU A 138 2.49 15.77 20.52
N GLY A 139 1.44 16.60 20.58
CA GLY A 139 0.93 17.37 19.44
C GLY A 139 -0.33 16.79 18.79
N PRO A 140 -0.75 17.36 17.65
CA PRO A 140 -2.01 16.99 17.00
C PRO A 140 -1.95 15.60 16.37
N ALA A 141 -3.04 14.85 16.50
CA ALA A 141 -3.31 13.60 15.80
C ALA A 141 -4.36 13.82 14.70
N PHE A 142 -4.57 12.83 13.82
CA PHE A 142 -5.64 12.89 12.80
C PHE A 142 -7.03 13.20 13.41
N LYS A 143 -7.32 12.66 14.60
CA LYS A 143 -8.57 12.93 15.32
C LYS A 143 -8.79 14.40 15.73
N ASP A 144 -7.72 15.20 15.71
CA ASP A 144 -7.72 16.60 16.14
C ASP A 144 -7.74 17.56 14.93
N LEU A 145 -7.79 17.02 13.70
CA LEU A 145 -7.90 17.80 12.46
C LEU A 145 -9.37 18.08 12.14
N ASP A 146 -9.62 19.27 11.61
CA ASP A 146 -10.93 19.71 11.11
C ASP A 146 -11.26 19.18 9.70
#